data_AF-H2ZHE5-F1
#
_entry.id   AF-H2ZHE5-F1
#
_cell.length_a   1.000
_cell.length_b   1.000
_cell.length_c   1.000
_cell.angle_alpha   90.00
_cell.angle_beta   90.00
_cell.angle_gamma   90.00
#
_symmetry.space_group_name_H-M   'P 1'
#
loop_
_entity.id
_entity.type
_entity.pdbx_description
1 polymer ?
#
loop_
_entity_poly.entity_id
_entity_poly.type
_entity_poly.pdbx_seq_one_letter_code
_entity_poly.pdbx_strand_id
1 'polypeptide(L)'
;LNVTLKLDSLLGNQPTKRIVFVDSASSGKTVLYNVSSSRSCFTLQVQLNVDYFGSVLSTGNFQIPPRLEVSYDYTNDYKNTVMSPMLEPWSTKTLTSDWKIQKSCSANTGKQCIHDLKVDTNFSVPPEESPLILGTQPGIFSIYVNISNLGPDHSYFTRVNIIGNLDLNKVSGSCISVIKHERPDTTLVSYKASNSFIQGLMLKGKQCSFVLEYTLVSLTKRAEVQNILIQGAVYSNVNETNHSIDPKNLNNNFKFQKKVLYKASIGHTSSSKPIAVFYNRTVVPSAFMHNLSNTILGMSNNITHDHTIYNRGPNLVSKASMVFTWPRQTKEGLPLLYLYKFQCIPQGICQCNTMNKVNEYGLAINNETSSANISINFDSNVTLPDITTCSDVKCDTITCHVKQFEKFSTVVVSSSFKVWIPSLAKPQLVSRFSSLLNFSYTESPIYNQAAVISTATTQVSAYSPPVPPNDQSQANIGAIIGAIVGGIILLITITLIMWKAGFFESKYARMRREAQEENKSNQDTEHSD
;
A
#
# COMPACT_ATOMS: atom_id res chain seq x y z
N LEU A 1 31.22 -66.22 15.97
CA LEU A 1 30.64 -65.49 14.81
C LEU A 1 29.98 -64.23 15.30
N ASN A 2 30.23 -63.09 14.66
CA ASN A 2 29.40 -61.90 14.81
C ASN A 2 28.21 -62.02 13.87
N VAL A 3 27.00 -62.08 14.43
CA VAL A 3 25.75 -62.07 13.68
C VAL A 3 25.13 -60.69 13.80
N THR A 4 25.06 -59.95 12.70
CA THR A 4 24.50 -58.60 12.63
C THR A 4 23.11 -58.66 12.03
N LEU A 5 22.13 -58.14 12.76
CA LEU A 5 20.74 -58.06 12.36
C LEU A 5 20.37 -56.59 12.12
N LYS A 6 19.74 -56.31 10.99
CA LYS A 6 19.16 -55.01 10.66
C LYS A 6 17.67 -55.17 10.39
N LEU A 7 16.86 -54.55 11.24
CA LEU A 7 15.42 -54.42 11.08
C LEU A 7 15.10 -53.26 10.13
N ASP A 8 14.08 -53.46 9.29
CA ASP A 8 13.57 -52.47 8.35
C ASP A 8 14.66 -51.94 7.38
N SER A 9 15.45 -52.86 6.82
CA SER A 9 16.65 -52.53 6.05
C SER A 9 16.37 -51.87 4.70
N LEU A 10 15.18 -52.10 4.12
CA LEU A 10 14.76 -51.47 2.86
C LEU A 10 14.27 -50.04 3.02
N LEU A 11 13.80 -49.66 4.22
CA LEU A 11 13.51 -48.26 4.52
C LEU A 11 14.87 -47.56 4.60
N GLY A 12 15.12 -46.48 3.86
CA GLY A 12 16.45 -45.83 3.79
C GLY A 12 16.99 -45.33 5.15
N ASN A 13 18.05 -44.51 5.15
CA ASN A 13 18.63 -43.95 6.38
C ASN A 13 17.74 -42.86 7.01
N GLN A 14 16.58 -43.27 7.51
CA GLN A 14 15.67 -42.45 8.30
C GLN A 14 16.16 -42.41 9.76
N PRO A 15 15.94 -41.30 10.49
CA PRO A 15 16.33 -41.17 11.90
C PRO A 15 15.63 -42.20 12.80
N THR A 16 14.45 -42.68 12.40
CA THR A 16 13.74 -43.78 13.08
C THR A 16 13.24 -44.80 12.06
N LYS A 17 13.21 -46.08 12.46
CA LYS A 17 12.67 -47.21 11.67
C LYS A 17 11.33 -47.67 12.24
N ARG A 18 10.53 -48.41 11.47
CA ARG A 18 9.20 -48.89 11.89
C ARG A 18 9.25 -49.95 12.98
N ILE A 19 10.34 -50.71 13.04
CA ILE A 19 10.50 -51.86 13.93
C ILE A 19 11.84 -51.75 14.65
N VAL A 20 11.84 -52.04 15.95
CA VAL A 20 13.01 -52.02 16.81
C VAL A 20 13.07 -53.27 17.68
N PHE A 21 14.26 -53.62 18.16
CA PHE A 21 14.42 -54.66 19.18
C PHE A 21 13.89 -54.17 20.53
N VAL A 22 13.24 -55.05 21.29
CA VAL A 22 12.60 -54.68 22.57
C VAL A 22 13.63 -54.24 23.63
N ASP A 23 14.83 -54.83 23.62
CA ASP A 23 15.83 -54.61 24.66
C ASP A 23 16.73 -53.39 24.42
N SER A 24 17.04 -53.07 23.16
CA SER A 24 17.92 -51.95 22.81
C SER A 24 17.19 -50.74 22.25
N ALA A 25 15.91 -50.86 21.91
CA ALA A 25 15.14 -49.87 21.14
C ALA A 25 15.82 -49.43 19.83
N SER A 26 16.79 -50.21 19.33
CA SER A 26 17.50 -49.95 18.08
C SER A 26 16.95 -50.82 16.96
N SER A 27 17.12 -50.38 15.71
CA SER A 27 16.81 -51.20 14.53
C SER A 27 17.99 -52.06 14.07
N GLY A 28 19.15 -51.96 14.72
CA GLY A 28 20.35 -52.73 14.41
C GLY A 28 20.91 -53.37 15.67
N LYS A 29 21.33 -54.63 15.58
CA LYS A 29 21.88 -55.40 16.70
C LYS A 29 22.93 -56.38 16.20
N THR A 30 24.08 -56.44 16.88
CA THR A 30 25.10 -57.47 16.63
C THR A 30 25.18 -58.37 17.85
N VAL A 31 25.06 -59.68 17.63
CA VAL A 31 25.12 -60.71 18.67
C VAL A 31 26.34 -61.58 18.41
N LEU A 32 27.15 -61.80 19.45
CA LEU A 32 28.23 -62.76 19.40
C LEU A 32 27.66 -64.17 19.58
N TYR A 33 27.88 -65.01 18.58
CA TYR A 33 27.40 -66.39 18.56
C TYR A 33 28.55 -67.39 18.64
N ASN A 34 28.50 -68.27 19.64
CA ASN A 34 29.43 -69.39 19.76
C ASN A 34 28.82 -70.64 19.12
N VAL A 35 29.43 -71.13 18.04
CA VAL A 35 28.90 -72.24 17.26
C VAL A 35 29.37 -73.55 17.88
N SER A 36 28.51 -74.19 18.68
CA SER A 36 28.81 -75.47 19.35
C SER A 36 28.15 -76.70 18.70
N SER A 37 27.29 -76.49 17.71
CA SER A 37 26.49 -77.55 17.06
C SER A 37 26.21 -77.24 15.59
N SER A 38 25.80 -78.26 14.82
CA SER A 38 25.49 -78.14 13.38
C SER A 38 24.26 -77.30 13.07
N ARG A 39 23.34 -77.13 14.04
CA ARG A 39 22.20 -76.21 13.96
C ARG A 39 21.95 -75.60 15.33
N SER A 40 21.80 -74.29 15.35
CA SER A 40 21.64 -73.55 16.59
C SER A 40 20.79 -72.31 16.34
N CYS A 41 19.77 -72.09 17.17
CA CYS A 41 18.74 -71.07 16.97
C CYS A 41 18.61 -70.21 18.22
N PHE A 42 18.38 -68.91 18.04
CA PHE A 42 18.06 -67.98 19.11
C PHE A 42 16.87 -67.11 18.70
N THR A 43 16.10 -66.66 19.68
CA THR A 43 14.91 -65.83 19.47
C THR A 43 15.16 -64.43 19.98
N LEU A 44 14.79 -63.41 19.21
CA LEU A 44 14.85 -62.00 19.60
C LEU A 44 13.45 -61.41 19.54
N GLN A 45 13.08 -60.68 20.61
CA GLN A 45 11.82 -59.96 20.67
C GLN A 45 11.95 -58.63 19.93
N VAL A 46 10.94 -58.33 19.10
CA VAL A 46 10.86 -57.10 18.29
C VAL A 46 9.50 -56.45 18.52
N GLN A 47 9.46 -55.12 18.41
CA GLN A 47 8.24 -54.35 18.59
C GLN A 47 8.12 -53.23 17.54
N LEU A 48 6.90 -52.73 17.35
CA LEU A 48 6.66 -51.54 16.55
C LEU A 48 7.22 -50.32 17.28
N ASN A 49 7.91 -49.46 16.53
CA ASN A 49 8.50 -48.26 17.07
C ASN A 49 7.46 -47.14 17.20
N VAL A 50 7.03 -46.88 18.44
CA VAL A 50 6.04 -45.83 18.76
C VAL A 50 6.51 -44.46 18.28
N ASP A 51 7.80 -44.16 18.33
CA ASP A 51 8.35 -42.86 17.92
C ASP A 51 8.27 -42.66 16.40
N TYR A 52 8.42 -43.73 15.62
CA TYR A 52 8.24 -43.67 14.16
C TYR A 52 6.78 -43.39 13.80
N PHE A 53 5.84 -44.10 14.42
CA PHE A 53 4.41 -43.97 14.10
C PHE A 53 3.77 -42.71 14.68
N GLY A 54 4.33 -42.17 15.77
CA GLY A 54 3.95 -40.87 16.33
C GLY A 54 4.57 -39.67 15.61
N SER A 55 5.57 -39.90 14.75
CA SER A 55 6.25 -38.82 14.02
C SER A 55 5.38 -38.25 12.91
N VAL A 56 5.32 -36.92 12.87
CA VAL A 56 4.65 -36.13 11.83
C VAL A 56 5.32 -36.29 10.46
N LEU A 57 6.60 -36.67 10.45
CA LEU A 57 7.40 -36.96 9.24
C LEU A 57 7.20 -38.39 8.70
N SER A 58 6.44 -39.23 9.41
CA SER A 58 6.13 -40.57 8.93
C SER A 58 5.45 -40.50 7.56
N THR A 59 6.11 -41.03 6.53
CA THR A 59 5.57 -41.02 5.16
C THR A 59 4.52 -42.09 4.94
N GLY A 60 4.36 -43.01 5.90
CA GLY A 60 3.40 -44.10 5.77
C GLY A 60 3.69 -45.04 4.61
N ASN A 61 4.95 -45.14 4.17
CA ASN A 61 5.37 -46.02 3.09
C ASN A 61 5.29 -47.50 3.54
N PHE A 62 4.08 -48.06 3.63
CA PHE A 62 3.88 -49.48 3.91
C PHE A 62 4.11 -50.35 2.67
N GLN A 63 4.32 -49.76 1.48
CA GLN A 63 4.77 -50.46 0.27
C GLN A 63 6.14 -51.11 0.41
N ILE A 64 7.03 -50.51 1.22
CA ILE A 64 8.34 -51.08 1.50
C ILE A 64 8.10 -52.16 2.55
N PRO A 65 8.32 -53.46 2.26
CA PRO A 65 8.17 -54.48 3.29
C PRO A 65 9.23 -54.26 4.37
N PRO A 66 8.89 -54.35 5.66
CA PRO A 66 9.89 -54.39 6.71
C PRO A 66 10.76 -55.63 6.52
N ARG A 67 11.97 -55.41 6.01
CA ARG A 67 12.96 -56.47 5.78
C ARG A 67 13.86 -56.63 6.98
N LEU A 68 13.95 -57.86 7.49
CA LEU A 68 15.03 -58.31 8.34
C LEU A 68 16.19 -58.74 7.45
N GLU A 69 17.34 -58.09 7.59
CA GLU A 69 18.60 -58.49 6.99
C GLU A 69 19.51 -59.04 8.09
N VAL A 70 19.97 -60.28 7.92
CA VAL A 70 20.90 -60.94 8.84
C VAL A 70 22.18 -61.24 8.09
N SER A 71 23.29 -60.68 8.55
CA SER A 71 24.62 -61.01 8.05
C SER A 71 25.46 -61.64 9.15
N TYR A 72 26.40 -62.50 8.78
CA TYR A 72 27.31 -63.11 9.74
C TYR A 72 28.74 -63.10 9.23
N ASP A 73 29.68 -62.95 10.16
CA ASP A 73 31.10 -62.98 9.87
C ASP A 73 31.88 -63.50 11.10
N TYR A 74 33.13 -63.90 10.91
CA TYR A 74 34.02 -64.17 12.04
C TYR A 74 34.34 -62.89 12.80
N THR A 75 34.60 -63.01 14.10
CA THR A 75 35.07 -61.87 14.92
C THR A 75 36.44 -61.43 14.42
N ASN A 76 36.78 -60.15 14.63
CA ASN A 76 38.10 -59.63 14.27
C ASN A 76 39.21 -60.40 14.97
N ASP A 77 39.03 -60.74 16.24
CA ASP A 77 39.98 -61.54 17.02
C ASP A 77 40.23 -62.92 16.39
N TYR A 78 39.18 -63.57 15.90
CA TYR A 78 39.29 -64.87 15.23
C TYR A 78 40.01 -64.76 13.89
N LYS A 79 39.73 -63.69 13.12
CA LYS A 79 40.42 -63.42 11.85
C LYS A 79 41.91 -63.14 12.03
N ASN A 80 42.29 -62.54 13.15
CA ASN A 80 43.67 -62.18 13.49
C ASN A 80 44.49 -63.37 14.03
N THR A 81 43.92 -64.57 14.12
CA THR A 81 44.64 -65.76 14.56
C THR A 81 45.44 -66.37 13.40
N VAL A 82 46.68 -66.81 13.66
CA VAL A 82 47.53 -67.48 12.66
C VAL A 82 46.87 -68.80 12.23
N MET A 83 46.52 -68.93 10.94
CA MET A 83 45.71 -70.03 10.36
C MET A 83 44.26 -70.11 10.86
N SER A 84 43.47 -69.05 10.68
CA SER A 84 42.04 -69.07 10.93
C SER A 84 41.23 -69.73 9.78
N PRO A 85 40.22 -70.56 10.09
CA PRO A 85 39.25 -71.05 9.11
C PRO A 85 38.54 -69.91 8.38
N MET A 86 38.30 -70.09 7.08
CA MET A 86 37.63 -69.10 6.23
C MET A 86 36.21 -69.56 5.89
N LEU A 87 35.25 -68.63 5.90
CA LEU A 87 33.92 -68.87 5.35
C LEU A 87 34.01 -69.09 3.84
N GLU A 88 33.20 -70.00 3.31
CA GLU A 88 33.15 -70.27 1.88
C GLU A 88 32.88 -68.99 1.06
N PRO A 89 33.76 -68.62 0.11
CA PRO A 89 33.64 -67.37 -0.63
C PRO A 89 32.36 -67.23 -1.45
N TRP A 90 31.86 -68.35 -1.99
CA TRP A 90 30.71 -68.39 -2.89
C TRP A 90 29.37 -68.49 -2.16
N SER A 91 29.40 -68.70 -0.84
CA SER A 91 28.20 -68.78 -0.02
C SER A 91 27.64 -67.38 0.30
N THR A 92 26.31 -67.25 0.29
CA THR A 92 25.65 -66.00 0.68
C THR A 92 25.73 -65.80 2.19
N LYS A 93 26.53 -64.83 2.63
CA LYS A 93 26.71 -64.48 4.06
C LYS A 93 25.61 -63.58 4.61
N THR A 94 24.63 -63.22 3.78
CA THR A 94 23.52 -62.35 4.13
C THR A 94 22.22 -63.02 3.73
N LEU A 95 21.31 -63.12 4.69
CA LEU A 95 19.98 -63.68 4.55
C LEU A 95 18.96 -62.57 4.78
N THR A 96 17.84 -62.64 4.08
CA THR A 96 16.77 -61.64 4.23
C THR A 96 15.42 -62.31 4.39
N SER A 97 14.54 -61.67 5.16
CA SER A 97 13.15 -62.09 5.35
C SER A 97 12.26 -60.88 5.45
N ASP A 98 11.13 -60.91 4.77
CA ASP A 98 10.20 -59.79 4.67
C ASP A 98 8.95 -60.03 5.51
N TRP A 99 8.55 -59.02 6.28
CA TRP A 99 7.28 -59.01 7.00
C TRP A 99 6.24 -58.18 6.26
N LYS A 100 4.96 -58.39 6.63
CA LYS A 100 3.83 -57.61 6.12
C LYS A 100 3.11 -56.95 7.28
N ILE A 101 2.90 -55.63 7.18
CA ILE A 101 2.06 -54.88 8.12
C ILE A 101 0.63 -54.92 7.57
N GLN A 102 -0.25 -55.68 8.21
CA GLN A 102 -1.66 -55.74 7.80
C GLN A 102 -2.46 -54.56 8.37
N LYS A 103 -3.22 -53.91 7.50
CA LYS A 103 -4.22 -52.91 7.89
C LYS A 103 -5.53 -53.64 8.22
N SER A 104 -6.27 -53.18 9.23
CA SER A 104 -7.55 -53.76 9.62
C SER A 104 -8.66 -53.22 8.72
N CYS A 105 -8.74 -53.74 7.49
CA CYS A 105 -9.72 -53.34 6.47
C CYS A 105 -10.90 -54.35 6.44
N SER A 106 -12.12 -53.87 6.17
CA SER A 106 -13.36 -54.65 6.14
C SER A 106 -13.63 -55.37 4.82
N ALA A 107 -12.89 -55.07 3.75
CA ALA A 107 -13.02 -55.77 2.48
C ALA A 107 -12.61 -57.25 2.59
N ASN A 108 -13.37 -58.15 1.95
CA ASN A 108 -13.26 -59.63 2.01
C ASN A 108 -11.87 -60.23 1.64
N THR A 109 -10.89 -59.43 1.23
CA THR A 109 -9.52 -59.89 0.94
C THR A 109 -8.45 -59.29 1.86
N GLY A 110 -8.79 -58.32 2.72
CA GLY A 110 -7.83 -57.61 3.59
C GLY A 110 -6.72 -56.84 2.86
N LYS A 111 -6.79 -56.74 1.52
CA LYS A 111 -5.75 -56.13 0.68
C LYS A 111 -5.94 -54.63 0.44
N GLN A 112 -7.17 -54.12 0.58
CA GLN A 112 -7.49 -52.73 0.26
C GLN A 112 -8.49 -52.16 1.27
N CYS A 113 -8.20 -50.99 1.83
CA CYS A 113 -9.07 -50.27 2.75
C CYS A 113 -10.00 -49.31 1.99
N ILE A 114 -11.30 -49.37 2.24
CA ILE A 114 -12.31 -48.49 1.65
C ILE A 114 -12.75 -47.47 2.71
N HIS A 115 -12.19 -46.27 2.64
CA HIS A 115 -12.61 -45.14 3.47
C HIS A 115 -13.38 -44.13 2.62
N ASP A 116 -14.13 -43.22 3.23
CA ASP A 116 -14.81 -42.11 2.52
C ASP A 116 -14.52 -40.88 3.35
N LEU A 117 -13.42 -40.21 3.02
CA LEU A 117 -13.11 -38.94 3.65
C LEU A 117 -14.10 -37.91 3.10
N LYS A 118 -14.39 -36.90 3.90
CA LYS A 118 -15.23 -35.78 3.49
C LYS A 118 -14.76 -34.56 4.24
N VAL A 119 -14.75 -33.41 3.56
CA VAL A 119 -14.51 -32.12 4.20
C VAL A 119 -15.73 -31.22 4.04
N ASP A 120 -16.22 -30.69 5.15
CA ASP A 120 -17.21 -29.65 5.20
C ASP A 120 -16.58 -28.38 5.76
N THR A 121 -16.83 -27.23 5.13
CA THR A 121 -16.25 -25.95 5.55
C THR A 121 -17.32 -24.89 5.75
N ASN A 122 -17.18 -24.13 6.83
CA ASN A 122 -17.90 -22.88 7.04
C ASN A 122 -16.91 -21.73 7.12
N PHE A 123 -17.23 -20.60 6.49
CA PHE A 123 -16.32 -19.45 6.37
C PHE A 123 -16.86 -18.29 7.20
N SER A 124 -16.00 -17.61 7.97
CA SER A 124 -16.40 -16.41 8.73
C SER A 124 -16.83 -15.25 7.82
N VAL A 125 -16.35 -15.27 6.57
CA VAL A 125 -16.78 -14.35 5.51
C VAL A 125 -17.57 -15.16 4.48
N PRO A 126 -18.82 -14.78 4.17
CA PRO A 126 -19.63 -15.53 3.23
C PRO A 126 -19.03 -15.47 1.82
N PRO A 127 -19.11 -16.57 1.05
CA PRO A 127 -18.59 -16.65 -0.32
C PRO A 127 -19.43 -15.88 -1.36
N GLU A 128 -20.42 -15.09 -0.94
CA GLU A 128 -21.28 -14.26 -1.79
C GLU A 128 -20.51 -13.41 -2.83
N GLU A 129 -21.20 -12.98 -3.89
CA GLU A 129 -20.63 -12.16 -4.95
C GLU A 129 -20.14 -10.78 -4.49
N SER A 130 -20.65 -10.27 -3.37
CA SER A 130 -20.25 -8.98 -2.81
C SER A 130 -18.74 -8.96 -2.51
N PRO A 131 -18.00 -7.89 -2.88
CA PRO A 131 -16.58 -7.81 -2.57
C PRO A 131 -16.36 -7.59 -1.06
N LEU A 132 -15.29 -8.19 -0.51
CA LEU A 132 -14.81 -7.90 0.83
C LEU A 132 -14.07 -6.54 0.81
N ILE A 133 -14.61 -5.56 1.54
CA ILE A 133 -14.03 -4.21 1.62
C ILE A 133 -13.16 -4.10 2.87
N LEU A 134 -11.85 -3.91 2.69
CA LEU A 134 -10.90 -3.79 3.80
C LEU A 134 -10.72 -2.33 4.22
N GLY A 135 -10.92 -2.08 5.51
CA GLY A 135 -10.78 -0.77 6.15
C GLY A 135 -9.53 -0.63 7.03
N THR A 136 -9.62 0.14 8.11
CA THR A 136 -8.54 0.34 9.10
C THR A 136 -8.18 -0.92 9.88
N GLN A 137 -9.18 -1.74 10.18
CA GLN A 137 -9.04 -2.97 10.97
C GLN A 137 -9.65 -4.11 10.16
N PRO A 138 -8.86 -4.72 9.25
CA PRO A 138 -9.37 -5.74 8.35
C PRO A 138 -9.73 -7.06 9.07
N GLY A 139 -9.27 -7.26 10.31
CA GLY A 139 -9.67 -8.38 11.15
C GLY A 139 -9.01 -9.71 10.77
N ILE A 140 -9.69 -10.81 11.13
CA ILE A 140 -9.25 -12.18 10.92
C ILE A 140 -10.29 -12.89 10.04
N PHE A 141 -9.81 -13.64 9.05
CA PHE A 141 -10.63 -14.56 8.28
C PHE A 141 -10.45 -15.98 8.83
N SER A 142 -11.56 -16.62 9.21
CA SER A 142 -11.55 -17.94 9.82
C SER A 142 -12.28 -18.96 8.95
N ILE A 143 -11.67 -20.12 8.76
CA ILE A 143 -12.28 -21.27 8.12
C ILE A 143 -12.49 -22.34 9.18
N TYR A 144 -13.77 -22.66 9.43
CA TYR A 144 -14.16 -23.78 10.27
C TYR A 144 -14.20 -25.02 9.38
N VAL A 145 -13.27 -25.93 9.60
CA VAL A 145 -13.12 -27.16 8.81
C VAL A 145 -13.59 -28.33 9.65
N ASN A 146 -14.49 -29.15 9.11
CA ASN A 146 -14.86 -30.43 9.67
C ASN A 146 -14.49 -31.54 8.68
N ILE A 147 -13.53 -32.38 9.05
CA ILE A 147 -13.23 -33.59 8.29
C ILE A 147 -13.94 -34.77 8.94
N SER A 148 -14.48 -35.68 8.13
CA SER A 148 -15.14 -36.91 8.59
C SER A 148 -14.72 -38.11 7.76
N ASN A 149 -14.71 -39.30 8.37
CA ASN A 149 -14.57 -40.56 7.66
C ASN A 149 -15.91 -41.31 7.72
N LEU A 150 -16.63 -41.29 6.61
CA LEU A 150 -17.95 -41.92 6.42
C LEU A 150 -17.84 -43.34 5.87
N GLY A 151 -16.63 -43.80 5.58
CA GLY A 151 -16.39 -45.11 4.99
C GLY A 151 -16.44 -46.24 6.02
N PRO A 152 -16.54 -47.50 5.55
CA PRO A 152 -16.52 -48.66 6.42
C PRO A 152 -15.16 -48.90 7.09
N ASP A 153 -14.06 -48.43 6.49
CA ASP A 153 -12.69 -48.63 7.00
C ASP A 153 -12.06 -47.41 7.65
N HIS A 154 -10.98 -47.66 8.40
CA HIS A 154 -10.12 -46.61 8.93
C HIS A 154 -9.30 -45.96 7.81
N SER A 155 -9.14 -44.64 7.90
CA SER A 155 -8.22 -43.91 7.04
C SER A 155 -6.87 -43.77 7.75
N TYR A 156 -5.80 -44.14 7.05
CA TYR A 156 -4.43 -44.10 7.57
C TYR A 156 -3.71 -42.87 6.98
N PHE A 157 -2.90 -42.19 7.81
CA PHE A 157 -2.18 -40.96 7.45
C PHE A 157 -3.06 -39.87 6.82
N THR A 158 -4.24 -39.68 7.41
CA THR A 158 -5.17 -38.63 7.03
C THR A 158 -4.53 -37.26 7.21
N ARG A 159 -4.46 -36.51 6.12
CA ARG A 159 -3.87 -35.18 6.05
C ARG A 159 -4.77 -34.23 5.28
N VAL A 160 -4.63 -32.95 5.57
CA VAL A 160 -5.27 -31.85 4.86
C VAL A 160 -4.16 -30.98 4.29
N ASN A 161 -4.09 -30.89 2.97
CA ASN A 161 -3.22 -29.93 2.30
C ASN A 161 -4.03 -28.68 1.97
N ILE A 162 -3.52 -27.52 2.37
CA ILE A 162 -4.17 -26.24 2.20
C ILE A 162 -3.20 -25.33 1.46
N ILE A 163 -3.65 -24.78 0.35
CA ILE A 163 -2.90 -23.87 -0.50
C ILE A 163 -3.69 -22.56 -0.58
N GLY A 164 -3.03 -21.44 -0.34
CA GLY A 164 -3.70 -20.15 -0.43
C GLY A 164 -2.74 -18.99 -0.59
N ASN A 165 -3.28 -17.85 -1.01
CA ASN A 165 -2.54 -16.60 -1.14
C ASN A 165 -2.68 -15.69 0.10
N LEU A 166 -2.94 -16.28 1.27
CA LEU A 166 -3.03 -15.59 2.56
C LEU A 166 -2.06 -16.19 3.56
N ASP A 167 -1.48 -15.32 4.38
CA ASP A 167 -0.63 -15.74 5.49
C ASP A 167 -1.47 -16.42 6.57
N LEU A 168 -1.22 -17.70 6.78
CA LEU A 168 -1.81 -18.44 7.89
C LEU A 168 -1.28 -17.88 9.21
N ASN A 169 -2.18 -17.41 10.06
CA ASN A 169 -1.84 -16.88 11.37
C ASN A 169 -1.81 -17.98 12.43
N LYS A 170 -2.85 -18.81 12.47
CA LYS A 170 -3.00 -19.84 13.50
C LYS A 170 -3.84 -21.01 13.02
N VAL A 171 -3.51 -22.19 13.51
CA VAL A 171 -4.37 -23.37 13.42
C VAL A 171 -4.78 -23.78 14.83
N SER A 172 -6.08 -23.92 15.06
CA SER A 172 -6.64 -24.27 16.37
C SER A 172 -7.47 -25.55 16.26
N GLY A 173 -7.16 -26.56 17.05
CA GLY A 173 -7.92 -27.82 17.10
C GLY A 173 -7.19 -28.88 17.93
N SER A 174 -7.93 -29.66 18.69
CA SER A 174 -7.36 -30.71 19.55
C SER A 174 -7.02 -32.01 18.79
N CYS A 175 -7.62 -32.18 17.61
CA CYS A 175 -7.54 -33.41 16.81
C CYS A 175 -6.61 -33.30 15.59
N ILE A 176 -5.70 -32.33 15.59
CA ILE A 176 -4.77 -32.04 14.49
C ILE A 176 -3.38 -31.64 14.97
N SER A 177 -2.39 -31.78 14.10
CA SER A 177 -1.05 -31.21 14.25
C SER A 177 -0.60 -30.55 12.95
N VAL A 178 0.09 -29.41 13.06
CA VAL A 178 0.62 -28.68 11.90
C VAL A 178 1.97 -29.27 11.51
N ILE A 179 2.12 -29.63 10.24
CA ILE A 179 3.38 -30.06 9.66
C ILE A 179 4.05 -28.85 9.03
N LYS A 180 5.20 -28.44 9.55
CA LYS A 180 6.00 -27.38 8.92
C LYS A 180 6.51 -27.89 7.57
N HIS A 181 6.08 -27.26 6.49
CA HIS A 181 6.54 -27.55 5.13
C HIS A 181 7.46 -26.43 4.65
N GLU A 182 8.47 -26.75 3.84
CA GLU A 182 9.45 -25.77 3.32
C GLU A 182 8.87 -24.67 2.40
N ARG A 183 7.62 -24.82 1.92
CA ARG A 183 6.99 -23.83 1.03
C ARG A 183 6.07 -22.90 1.81
N PRO A 184 6.21 -21.56 1.66
CA PRO A 184 5.44 -20.58 2.42
C PRO A 184 3.93 -20.60 2.10
N ASP A 185 3.54 -20.98 0.88
CA ASP A 185 2.15 -20.90 0.41
C ASP A 185 1.33 -22.17 0.71
N THR A 186 1.97 -23.18 1.31
CA THR A 186 1.34 -24.48 1.58
C THR A 186 1.34 -24.78 3.06
N THR A 187 0.15 -24.98 3.62
CA THR A 187 -0.03 -25.45 4.99
C THR A 187 -0.47 -26.90 4.95
N LEU A 188 0.31 -27.76 5.59
CA LEU A 188 -0.02 -29.17 5.75
C LEU A 188 -0.45 -29.45 7.19
N VAL A 189 -1.64 -30.01 7.36
CA VAL A 189 -2.19 -30.41 8.66
C VAL A 189 -2.41 -31.91 8.68
N SER A 190 -2.01 -32.59 9.75
CA SER A 190 -2.27 -34.01 9.95
C SER A 190 -3.30 -34.23 11.04
N TYR A 191 -4.19 -35.19 10.84
CA TYR A 191 -5.09 -35.65 11.89
C TYR A 191 -4.29 -36.28 13.04
N LYS A 192 -4.71 -36.04 14.28
CA LYS A 192 -4.15 -36.63 15.50
C LYS A 192 -5.30 -37.10 16.39
N ALA A 193 -5.46 -38.40 16.56
CA ALA A 193 -6.43 -38.93 17.51
C ALA A 193 -5.92 -38.77 18.95
N SER A 194 -6.82 -38.49 19.90
CA SER A 194 -6.47 -38.27 21.31
C SER A 194 -5.83 -39.50 21.97
N ASN A 195 -6.19 -40.71 21.52
CA ASN A 195 -5.77 -41.99 22.10
C ASN A 195 -5.09 -42.91 21.08
N SER A 196 -4.40 -42.36 20.06
CA SER A 196 -3.64 -43.17 19.11
C SER A 196 -2.20 -42.73 19.03
N PHE A 197 -1.30 -43.70 19.06
CA PHE A 197 0.11 -43.51 18.76
C PHE A 197 0.38 -43.40 17.25
N ILE A 198 -0.61 -43.72 16.41
CA ILE A 198 -0.49 -43.65 14.95
C ILE A 198 -0.95 -42.27 14.49
N GLN A 199 0.01 -41.45 14.08
CA GLN A 199 -0.26 -40.13 13.51
C GLN A 199 -1.09 -40.27 12.22
N GLY A 200 -2.18 -39.52 12.11
CA GLY A 200 -3.07 -39.53 10.95
C GLY A 200 -4.06 -40.71 10.87
N LEU A 201 -4.13 -41.60 11.86
CA LEU A 201 -5.13 -42.67 11.87
C LEU A 201 -6.51 -42.11 12.24
N MET A 202 -7.43 -42.03 11.26
CA MET A 202 -8.81 -41.59 11.45
C MET A 202 -9.76 -42.80 11.42
N LEU A 203 -10.34 -43.13 12.58
CA LEU A 203 -11.24 -44.27 12.70
C LEU A 203 -12.54 -44.06 11.89
N LYS A 204 -13.22 -45.17 11.60
CA LYS A 204 -14.49 -45.14 10.87
C LYS A 204 -15.56 -44.40 11.67
N GLY A 205 -16.37 -43.58 11.01
CA GLY A 205 -17.43 -42.78 11.63
C GLY A 205 -16.93 -41.66 12.56
N LYS A 206 -15.62 -41.38 12.60
CA LYS A 206 -15.08 -40.25 13.36
C LYS A 206 -15.08 -38.97 12.54
N GLN A 207 -15.11 -37.86 13.25
CA GLN A 207 -14.99 -36.52 12.70
C GLN A 207 -14.00 -35.69 13.51
N CYS A 208 -13.48 -34.64 12.90
CA CYS A 208 -12.53 -33.73 13.50
C CYS A 208 -12.79 -32.31 13.00
N SER A 209 -13.09 -31.43 13.94
CA SER A 209 -13.30 -30.02 13.66
C SER A 209 -12.11 -29.21 14.15
N PHE A 210 -11.64 -28.30 13.29
CA PHE A 210 -10.55 -27.37 13.58
C PHE A 210 -10.77 -26.06 12.84
N VAL A 211 -10.02 -25.04 13.25
CA VAL A 211 -10.15 -23.68 12.72
C VAL A 211 -8.81 -23.24 12.13
N LEU A 212 -8.87 -22.71 10.92
CA LEU A 212 -7.77 -22.02 10.26
C LEU A 212 -8.02 -20.52 10.36
N GLU A 213 -7.08 -19.77 10.93
CA GLU A 213 -7.18 -18.32 11.06
C GLU A 213 -6.12 -17.65 10.19
N TYR A 214 -6.57 -16.72 9.34
CA TYR A 214 -5.74 -15.92 8.44
C TYR A 214 -5.85 -14.45 8.84
N THR A 215 -4.72 -13.77 8.92
CA THR A 215 -4.71 -12.32 9.16
C THR A 215 -4.98 -11.57 7.86
N LEU A 216 -5.96 -10.67 7.87
CA LEU A 216 -6.25 -9.84 6.70
C LEU A 216 -5.37 -8.57 6.67
N VAL A 217 -4.55 -8.34 7.70
CA VAL A 217 -3.65 -7.18 7.79
C VAL A 217 -2.49 -7.27 6.78
N SER A 218 -2.05 -8.47 6.41
CA SER A 218 -0.98 -8.61 5.41
C SER A 218 -1.42 -8.13 4.03
N LEU A 219 -2.71 -8.30 3.70
CA LEU A 219 -3.30 -7.79 2.46
C LEU A 219 -3.21 -6.27 2.34
N THR A 220 -3.37 -5.55 3.46
CA THR A 220 -3.35 -4.07 3.47
C THR A 220 -1.94 -3.50 3.36
N LYS A 221 -0.88 -4.32 3.56
CA LYS A 221 0.52 -3.87 3.44
C LYS A 221 0.96 -3.58 2.00
N ARG A 222 0.32 -4.23 1.02
CA ARG A 222 0.62 -4.00 -0.41
C ARG A 222 -0.60 -3.54 -1.20
N ALA A 223 -1.82 -3.86 -0.75
CA ALA A 223 -3.07 -3.49 -1.43
C ALA A 223 -3.11 -3.85 -2.94
N GLU A 224 -2.52 -5.01 -3.29
CA GLU A 224 -2.43 -5.52 -4.67
C GLU A 224 -3.36 -6.72 -4.92
N VAL A 225 -3.72 -7.45 -3.86
CA VAL A 225 -4.49 -8.70 -3.99
C VAL A 225 -5.94 -8.37 -4.35
N GLN A 226 -6.37 -8.79 -5.54
CA GLN A 226 -7.75 -8.56 -6.01
C GLN A 226 -8.71 -9.68 -5.60
N ASN A 227 -8.19 -10.89 -5.41
CA ASN A 227 -8.97 -12.07 -5.05
C ASN A 227 -8.25 -12.88 -3.99
N ILE A 228 -8.91 -13.18 -2.88
CA ILE A 228 -8.49 -14.22 -1.94
C ILE A 228 -8.84 -15.55 -2.59
N LEU A 229 -7.89 -16.48 -2.60
CA LEU A 229 -8.05 -17.83 -3.08
C LEU A 229 -7.44 -18.78 -2.07
N ILE A 230 -8.28 -19.61 -1.46
CA ILE A 230 -7.85 -20.68 -0.56
C ILE A 230 -8.48 -21.98 -1.04
N GLN A 231 -7.67 -23.01 -1.20
CA GLN A 231 -8.09 -24.33 -1.61
C GLN A 231 -7.50 -25.35 -0.66
N GLY A 232 -8.23 -26.41 -0.37
CA GLY A 232 -7.69 -27.51 0.39
C GLY A 232 -8.30 -28.83 0.02
N ALA A 233 -7.53 -29.89 0.27
CA ALA A 233 -7.91 -31.25 0.00
C ALA A 233 -7.55 -32.13 1.19
N VAL A 234 -8.51 -32.92 1.67
CA VAL A 234 -8.26 -34.00 2.61
C VAL A 234 -7.92 -35.27 1.83
N TYR A 235 -6.90 -36.00 2.27
CA TYR A 235 -6.49 -37.23 1.62
C TYR A 235 -5.89 -38.20 2.64
N SER A 236 -5.80 -39.47 2.24
CA SER A 236 -5.08 -40.52 2.94
C SER A 236 -3.92 -41.01 2.08
N ASN A 237 -2.90 -41.62 2.69
CA ASN A 237 -1.83 -42.36 2.03
C ASN A 237 -1.31 -41.75 0.70
N VAL A 238 -0.52 -40.66 0.79
CA VAL A 238 0.00 -39.84 -0.36
C VAL A 238 0.49 -40.67 -1.56
N ASN A 239 1.01 -41.88 -1.33
CA ASN A 239 1.62 -42.72 -2.37
C ASN A 239 0.92 -44.09 -2.60
N GLU A 240 -0.14 -44.45 -1.87
CA GLU A 240 -0.73 -45.81 -1.91
C GLU A 240 -2.08 -45.89 -2.62
N THR A 241 -2.08 -45.71 -3.95
CA THR A 241 -3.29 -45.83 -4.78
C THR A 241 -3.89 -47.25 -4.81
N ASN A 242 -3.09 -48.29 -4.60
CA ASN A 242 -3.53 -49.69 -4.72
C ASN A 242 -4.03 -50.31 -3.40
N HIS A 243 -3.86 -49.64 -2.26
CA HIS A 243 -4.18 -50.21 -0.93
C HIS A 243 -5.24 -49.40 -0.15
N SER A 244 -5.65 -48.24 -0.69
CA SER A 244 -6.82 -47.52 -0.17
C SER A 244 -7.63 -46.90 -1.30
N ILE A 245 -8.95 -46.97 -1.20
CA ILE A 245 -9.89 -46.32 -2.13
C ILE A 245 -10.78 -45.37 -1.35
N ASP A 246 -10.92 -44.17 -1.90
CA ASP A 246 -12.00 -43.25 -1.57
C ASP A 246 -13.01 -43.20 -2.73
N PRO A 247 -14.23 -43.75 -2.58
CA PRO A 247 -15.19 -43.82 -3.66
C PRO A 247 -15.81 -42.45 -4.02
N LYS A 248 -15.65 -41.42 -3.16
CA LYS A 248 -16.31 -40.12 -3.31
C LYS A 248 -15.34 -38.95 -3.27
N ASN A 249 -14.14 -39.10 -3.81
CA ASN A 249 -13.06 -38.12 -3.77
C ASN A 249 -13.37 -36.64 -4.15
N LEU A 250 -14.50 -36.33 -4.78
CA LEU A 250 -14.94 -34.96 -5.05
C LEU A 250 -15.30 -34.19 -3.77
N ASN A 251 -15.84 -34.87 -2.75
CA ASN A 251 -16.24 -34.27 -1.47
C ASN A 251 -15.03 -34.01 -0.53
N ASN A 252 -13.81 -34.34 -0.98
CA ASN A 252 -12.57 -34.19 -0.25
C ASN A 252 -11.94 -32.80 -0.43
N ASN A 253 -12.52 -31.96 -1.29
CA ASN A 253 -11.95 -30.69 -1.66
C ASN A 253 -12.86 -29.54 -1.22
N PHE A 254 -12.26 -28.44 -0.79
CA PHE A 254 -12.94 -27.18 -0.58
C PHE A 254 -12.19 -26.05 -1.28
N LYS A 255 -12.94 -25.03 -1.70
CA LYS A 255 -12.41 -23.82 -2.34
C LYS A 255 -13.16 -22.61 -1.85
N PHE A 256 -12.41 -21.60 -1.43
CA PHE A 256 -12.89 -20.27 -1.10
C PHE A 256 -12.30 -19.27 -2.09
N GLN A 257 -13.17 -18.44 -2.66
CA GLN A 257 -12.77 -17.34 -3.53
C GLN A 257 -13.59 -16.10 -3.16
N LYS A 258 -12.92 -14.97 -2.94
CA LYS A 258 -13.58 -13.70 -2.61
C LYS A 258 -12.85 -12.53 -3.23
N LYS A 259 -13.58 -11.68 -3.96
CA LYS A 259 -13.05 -10.41 -4.47
C LYS A 259 -12.78 -9.47 -3.30
N VAL A 260 -11.63 -8.79 -3.32
CA VAL A 260 -11.21 -7.85 -2.27
C VAL A 260 -11.07 -6.46 -2.86
N LEU A 261 -11.58 -5.47 -2.12
CA LEU A 261 -11.38 -4.05 -2.41
C LEU A 261 -10.84 -3.34 -1.16
N TYR A 262 -10.00 -2.34 -1.35
CA TYR A 262 -9.37 -1.58 -0.27
C TYR A 262 -9.98 -0.20 -0.16
N LYS A 263 -10.38 0.21 1.04
CA LYS A 263 -10.87 1.57 1.28
C LYS A 263 -9.68 2.54 1.30
N ALA A 264 -9.67 3.51 0.39
CA ALA A 264 -8.73 4.63 0.37
C ALA A 264 -9.51 5.94 0.26
N SER A 265 -8.91 7.06 0.66
CA SER A 265 -9.53 8.38 0.62
C SER A 265 -8.49 9.38 0.12
N ILE A 266 -8.60 9.75 -1.15
CA ILE A 266 -7.67 10.67 -1.79
C ILE A 266 -8.27 12.07 -1.76
N GLY A 267 -7.52 13.02 -1.21
CA GLY A 267 -7.82 14.43 -1.28
C GLY A 267 -6.77 15.19 -2.07
N HIS A 268 -7.08 16.42 -2.42
CA HIS A 268 -6.17 17.28 -3.16
C HIS A 268 -6.23 18.72 -2.66
N THR A 269 -5.16 19.45 -2.91
CA THR A 269 -5.11 20.91 -2.88
C THR A 269 -4.27 21.41 -4.05
N SER A 270 -4.44 22.68 -4.41
CA SER A 270 -3.67 23.36 -5.44
C SER A 270 -3.37 24.78 -5.01
N SER A 271 -2.24 25.31 -5.47
CA SER A 271 -1.90 26.72 -5.28
C SER A 271 -1.09 27.24 -6.45
N SER A 272 -1.22 28.54 -6.72
CA SER A 272 -0.38 29.25 -7.66
C SER A 272 0.36 30.40 -6.98
N LYS A 273 1.65 30.54 -7.30
CA LYS A 273 2.54 31.57 -6.79
C LYS A 273 3.25 32.25 -7.96
N PRO A 274 2.97 33.53 -8.26
CA PRO A 274 1.92 34.37 -7.68
C PRO A 274 0.52 34.04 -8.24
N ILE A 275 -0.52 34.47 -7.52
CA ILE A 275 -1.93 34.31 -7.95
C ILE A 275 -2.25 35.22 -9.16
N ALA A 276 -1.57 36.36 -9.26
CA ALA A 276 -1.70 37.29 -10.39
C ALA A 276 -0.34 37.78 -10.86
N VAL A 277 -0.21 37.97 -12.18
CA VAL A 277 0.97 38.52 -12.86
C VAL A 277 0.53 39.72 -13.68
N PHE A 278 1.18 40.86 -13.44
CA PHE A 278 1.01 42.06 -14.25
C PHE A 278 2.20 42.22 -15.19
N TYR A 279 1.95 42.59 -16.44
CA TYR A 279 3.00 42.78 -17.43
C TYR A 279 2.85 44.11 -18.17
N ASN A 280 3.98 44.73 -18.51
CA ASN A 280 4.00 45.86 -19.44
C ASN A 280 3.88 45.33 -20.87
N ARG A 281 3.02 45.96 -21.66
CA ARG A 281 2.78 45.54 -23.04
C ARG A 281 4.04 45.74 -23.88
N THR A 282 4.51 44.67 -24.51
CA THR A 282 5.62 44.71 -25.47
C THR A 282 5.14 44.08 -26.77
N VAL A 283 5.00 44.88 -27.83
CA VAL A 283 4.68 44.38 -29.18
C VAL A 283 5.99 44.30 -29.94
N VAL A 284 6.47 43.07 -30.14
CA VAL A 284 7.68 42.79 -30.93
C VAL A 284 7.33 41.78 -32.00
N PRO A 285 7.62 42.05 -33.29
CA PRO A 285 7.28 41.13 -34.38
C PRO A 285 8.14 39.86 -34.35
N SER A 286 9.37 39.96 -33.86
CA SER A 286 10.24 38.81 -33.62
C SER A 286 11.06 38.98 -32.33
N ALA A 287 11.35 37.88 -31.65
CA ALA A 287 12.16 37.86 -30.44
C ALA A 287 13.33 36.89 -30.57
N PHE A 288 14.52 37.33 -30.16
CA PHE A 288 15.71 36.50 -30.03
C PHE A 288 15.97 36.18 -28.55
N MET A 289 16.07 34.90 -28.21
CA MET A 289 16.19 34.48 -26.82
C MET A 289 17.23 33.38 -26.59
N HIS A 290 17.96 33.53 -25.49
CA HIS A 290 18.99 32.60 -25.01
C HIS A 290 18.86 32.28 -23.50
N ASN A 291 18.08 33.07 -22.73
CA ASN A 291 17.98 32.94 -21.28
C ASN A 291 16.54 33.24 -20.81
N LEU A 292 16.10 32.57 -19.73
CA LEU A 292 14.82 32.76 -19.05
C LEU A 292 14.64 34.15 -18.41
N SER A 293 15.73 34.89 -18.22
CA SER A 293 15.75 36.27 -17.69
C SER A 293 15.36 37.32 -18.72
N ASN A 294 15.08 36.93 -19.98
CA ASN A 294 14.67 37.86 -21.03
C ASN A 294 13.33 38.54 -20.67
N THR A 295 13.25 39.86 -20.87
CA THR A 295 12.08 40.69 -20.55
C THR A 295 10.80 40.27 -21.28
N ILE A 296 10.95 39.59 -22.43
CA ILE A 296 9.87 39.05 -23.28
C ILE A 296 9.14 37.88 -22.59
N LEU A 297 9.80 37.18 -21.67
CA LEU A 297 9.24 36.10 -20.84
C LEU A 297 8.63 36.59 -19.52
N GLY A 298 8.40 37.89 -19.39
CA GLY A 298 7.96 38.53 -18.15
C GLY A 298 9.15 38.82 -17.23
N MET A 299 9.38 40.11 -16.99
CA MET A 299 10.58 40.72 -16.40
C MET A 299 11.03 40.17 -15.02
N SER A 300 10.17 39.46 -14.27
CA SER A 300 10.49 38.97 -12.91
C SER A 300 9.61 37.84 -12.35
N ASN A 301 8.46 37.50 -12.93
CA ASN A 301 7.47 36.68 -12.23
C ASN A 301 7.51 35.22 -12.70
N ASN A 302 8.26 34.39 -11.97
CA ASN A 302 8.20 32.94 -12.13
C ASN A 302 6.87 32.44 -11.58
N ILE A 303 6.01 31.91 -12.44
CA ILE A 303 4.73 31.32 -12.01
C ILE A 303 5.00 29.90 -11.57
N THR A 304 4.62 29.53 -10.35
CA THR A 304 4.73 28.15 -9.86
C THR A 304 3.35 27.65 -9.49
N HIS A 305 2.94 26.54 -10.12
CA HIS A 305 1.73 25.82 -9.76
C HIS A 305 2.14 24.56 -8.97
N ASP A 306 1.67 24.49 -7.72
CA ASP A 306 1.85 23.35 -6.84
C ASP A 306 0.52 22.60 -6.72
N HIS A 307 0.50 21.34 -7.14
CA HIS A 307 -0.63 20.42 -6.95
C HIS A 307 -0.26 19.35 -5.93
N THR A 308 -1.00 19.31 -4.82
CA THR A 308 -0.75 18.40 -3.72
C THR A 308 -1.84 17.35 -3.67
N ILE A 309 -1.48 16.09 -3.83
CA ILE A 309 -2.37 14.94 -3.66
C ILE A 309 -1.99 14.24 -2.37
N TYR A 310 -2.96 13.95 -1.50
CA TYR A 310 -2.69 13.29 -0.23
C TYR A 310 -3.68 12.14 0.02
N ASN A 311 -3.17 11.05 0.58
CA ASN A 311 -3.99 9.91 0.96
C ASN A 311 -4.37 10.04 2.44
N ARG A 312 -5.61 10.42 2.75
CA ARG A 312 -6.18 10.38 4.11
C ARG A 312 -6.85 9.05 4.44
N GLY A 313 -6.83 8.11 3.49
CA GLY A 313 -7.43 6.79 3.63
C GLY A 313 -6.67 5.88 4.57
N PRO A 314 -7.33 4.83 5.07
CA PRO A 314 -6.70 3.88 5.99
C PRO A 314 -5.71 2.92 5.30
N ASN A 315 -5.89 2.69 4.01
CA ASN A 315 -5.03 1.83 3.19
C ASN A 315 -4.22 2.65 2.20
N LEU A 316 -3.08 2.11 1.80
CA LEU A 316 -2.29 2.61 0.70
C LEU A 316 -2.95 2.32 -0.66
N VAL A 317 -2.56 3.07 -1.69
CA VAL A 317 -2.92 2.79 -3.09
C VAL A 317 -1.70 2.21 -3.79
N SER A 318 -1.79 0.97 -4.27
CA SER A 318 -0.63 0.24 -4.82
C SER A 318 -0.06 0.90 -6.07
N LYS A 319 -0.93 1.32 -6.98
CA LYS A 319 -0.59 1.97 -8.25
C LYS A 319 -1.63 3.04 -8.63
N ALA A 320 -1.15 4.24 -8.95
CA ALA A 320 -1.96 5.33 -9.45
C ALA A 320 -1.26 6.07 -10.58
N SER A 321 -2.04 6.80 -11.36
CA SER A 321 -1.53 7.68 -12.41
C SER A 321 -2.05 9.10 -12.21
N MET A 322 -1.20 10.06 -12.54
CA MET A 322 -1.55 11.48 -12.57
C MET A 322 -1.23 12.04 -13.94
N VAL A 323 -2.18 12.73 -14.55
CA VAL A 323 -1.99 13.41 -15.83
C VAL A 323 -2.01 14.90 -15.58
N PHE A 324 -0.83 15.52 -15.71
CA PHE A 324 -0.67 16.97 -15.64
C PHE A 324 -0.93 17.59 -17.00
N THR A 325 -1.73 18.65 -17.08
CA THR A 325 -2.13 19.34 -18.31
C THR A 325 -1.96 20.83 -18.14
N TRP A 326 -1.37 21.51 -19.14
CA TRP A 326 -1.23 22.97 -19.14
C TRP A 326 -1.37 23.56 -20.55
N PRO A 327 -1.76 24.85 -20.67
CA PRO A 327 -1.91 25.54 -21.95
C PRO A 327 -0.55 25.94 -22.54
N ARG A 328 0.04 25.09 -23.39
CA ARG A 328 1.38 25.28 -23.94
C ARG A 328 1.44 26.35 -25.04
N GLN A 329 0.49 26.30 -25.99
CA GLN A 329 0.51 27.16 -27.19
C GLN A 329 -0.89 27.67 -27.56
N THR A 330 -0.97 28.78 -28.29
CA THR A 330 -2.21 29.21 -28.95
C THR A 330 -2.61 28.23 -30.07
N LYS A 331 -3.82 28.35 -30.61
CA LYS A 331 -4.26 27.52 -31.76
C LYS A 331 -3.37 27.67 -32.99
N GLU A 332 -2.83 28.86 -33.20
CA GLU A 332 -1.91 29.18 -34.31
C GLU A 332 -0.48 28.66 -34.07
N GLY A 333 -0.18 28.15 -32.87
CA GLY A 333 1.12 27.55 -32.54
C GLY A 333 2.10 28.51 -31.87
N LEU A 334 1.67 29.73 -31.51
CA LEU A 334 2.50 30.63 -30.72
C LEU A 334 2.66 30.12 -29.28
N PRO A 335 3.85 30.21 -28.69
CA PRO A 335 4.07 29.74 -27.33
C PRO A 335 3.31 30.64 -26.33
N LEU A 336 2.75 30.04 -25.27
CA LEU A 336 1.89 30.74 -24.32
C LEU A 336 2.42 30.60 -22.88
N LEU A 337 2.22 29.44 -22.26
CA LEU A 337 2.74 29.13 -20.93
C LEU A 337 3.91 28.14 -21.05
N TYR A 338 5.11 28.65 -20.85
CA TYR A 338 6.36 27.91 -21.03
C TYR A 338 6.76 27.18 -19.76
N LEU A 339 6.71 25.85 -19.79
CA LEU A 339 7.15 24.99 -18.70
C LEU A 339 8.67 24.84 -18.73
N TYR A 340 9.38 25.44 -17.77
CA TYR A 340 10.85 25.37 -17.72
C TYR A 340 11.38 24.49 -16.58
N LYS A 341 10.56 24.19 -15.57
CA LYS A 341 10.90 23.28 -14.48
C LYS A 341 9.67 22.49 -14.07
N PHE A 342 9.84 21.19 -13.89
CA PHE A 342 8.78 20.28 -13.46
C PHE A 342 9.34 19.25 -12.49
N GLN A 343 8.69 19.07 -11.34
CA GLN A 343 9.14 18.16 -10.29
C GLN A 343 7.94 17.42 -9.70
N CYS A 344 8.09 16.12 -9.49
CA CYS A 344 7.17 15.36 -8.66
C CYS A 344 7.91 14.83 -7.42
N ILE A 345 7.39 15.17 -6.25
CA ILE A 345 8.06 14.97 -4.97
C ILE A 345 7.15 14.10 -4.09
N PRO A 346 7.66 13.00 -3.50
CA PRO A 346 9.04 12.50 -3.59
C PRO A 346 9.33 11.70 -4.87
N GLN A 347 10.55 11.83 -5.42
CA GLN A 347 10.98 11.15 -6.65
C GLN A 347 11.02 9.61 -6.53
N GLY A 348 11.15 9.06 -5.32
CA GLY A 348 11.16 7.61 -5.09
C GLY A 348 9.81 6.95 -5.33
N ILE A 349 8.70 7.67 -5.10
CA ILE A 349 7.33 7.14 -5.27
C ILE A 349 6.62 7.70 -6.48
N CYS A 350 7.00 8.89 -6.96
CA CYS A 350 6.41 9.53 -8.13
C CYS A 350 7.41 9.68 -9.27
N GLN A 351 7.12 9.03 -10.39
CA GLN A 351 7.96 9.04 -11.59
C GLN A 351 7.16 9.64 -12.75
N CYS A 352 7.69 10.69 -13.38
CA CYS A 352 7.01 11.38 -14.47
C CYS A 352 7.77 11.22 -15.79
N ASN A 353 7.03 10.92 -16.86
CA ASN A 353 7.57 10.92 -18.20
C ASN A 353 7.36 12.29 -18.86
N THR A 354 8.43 13.07 -18.94
CA THR A 354 8.38 14.45 -19.44
C THR A 354 8.53 14.55 -20.96
N MET A 355 9.05 13.53 -21.66
CA MET A 355 9.20 13.48 -23.13
C MET A 355 9.75 14.78 -23.77
N ASN A 356 10.77 15.40 -23.16
CA ASN A 356 11.37 16.67 -23.60
C ASN A 356 10.42 17.89 -23.66
N LYS A 357 9.28 17.83 -22.97
CA LYS A 357 8.30 18.95 -22.88
C LYS A 357 8.70 20.01 -21.84
N VAL A 358 9.67 19.69 -20.98
CA VAL A 358 10.19 20.59 -19.95
C VAL A 358 11.43 21.28 -20.51
N ASN A 359 11.43 22.61 -20.45
CA ASN A 359 12.47 23.45 -21.04
C ASN A 359 12.72 23.11 -22.54
N GLU A 360 11.66 22.95 -23.32
CA GLU A 360 11.73 22.47 -24.72
C GLU A 360 12.61 23.33 -25.64
N TYR A 361 12.79 24.60 -25.28
CA TYR A 361 13.60 25.57 -26.01
C TYR A 361 15.06 25.62 -25.53
N GLY A 362 15.46 24.80 -24.55
CA GLY A 362 16.83 24.74 -24.06
C GLY A 362 17.35 26.07 -23.50
N LEU A 363 16.45 26.93 -23.01
CA LEU A 363 16.81 28.25 -22.48
C LEU A 363 17.64 28.09 -21.21
N ALA A 364 18.68 28.90 -21.06
CA ALA A 364 19.48 28.92 -19.84
C ALA A 364 18.63 29.36 -18.64
N ILE A 365 18.63 28.53 -17.58
CA ILE A 365 17.90 28.76 -16.32
C ILE A 365 18.72 29.65 -15.37
N ASN A 366 20.06 29.56 -15.42
CA ASN A 366 21.05 30.34 -14.67
C ASN A 366 22.25 30.73 -15.57
N ASN A 367 23.43 31.05 -15.02
CA ASN A 367 24.72 31.24 -15.75
C ASN A 367 25.25 29.97 -16.46
N GLU A 368 24.37 29.04 -16.82
CA GLU A 368 24.70 27.87 -17.63
C GLU A 368 24.79 28.27 -19.11
N THR A 369 25.67 27.62 -19.86
CA THR A 369 25.82 27.84 -21.30
C THR A 369 24.57 27.34 -22.03
N SER A 370 23.80 28.28 -22.61
CA SER A 370 22.66 27.96 -23.49
C SER A 370 23.14 27.16 -24.70
N SER A 371 22.36 26.15 -25.08
CA SER A 371 22.58 25.36 -26.31
C SER A 371 21.74 25.86 -27.49
N ALA A 372 20.88 26.87 -27.31
CA ALA A 372 19.93 27.29 -28.33
C ALA A 372 19.80 28.82 -28.47
N ASN A 373 19.81 29.27 -29.72
CA ASN A 373 19.38 30.59 -30.15
C ASN A 373 18.04 30.43 -30.88
N ILE A 374 16.97 30.96 -30.31
CA ILE A 374 15.63 30.81 -30.87
C ILE A 374 15.11 32.16 -31.35
N SER A 375 14.60 32.16 -32.58
CA SER A 375 13.84 33.26 -33.17
C SER A 375 12.40 32.82 -33.38
N ILE A 376 11.46 33.54 -32.77
CA ILE A 376 10.02 33.29 -32.91
C ILE A 376 9.38 34.53 -33.52
N ASN A 377 8.55 34.33 -34.55
CA ASN A 377 7.71 35.37 -35.14
C ASN A 377 6.36 35.39 -34.42
N PHE A 378 5.93 36.56 -33.94
CA PHE A 378 4.70 36.76 -33.17
C PHE A 378 3.59 37.48 -33.95
N ASP A 379 3.65 37.46 -35.29
CA ASP A 379 2.61 38.02 -36.15
C ASP A 379 1.32 37.18 -36.08
N SER A 380 0.36 37.62 -35.26
CA SER A 380 -0.89 36.90 -35.01
C SER A 380 -1.98 37.82 -34.46
N ASN A 381 -3.21 37.62 -34.93
CA ASN A 381 -4.41 38.32 -34.47
C ASN A 381 -5.21 37.50 -33.42
N VAL A 382 -4.58 36.54 -32.73
CA VAL A 382 -5.26 35.65 -31.78
C VAL A 382 -5.95 36.41 -30.65
N THR A 383 -7.19 36.01 -30.39
CA THR A 383 -8.02 36.53 -29.30
C THR A 383 -8.15 35.46 -28.22
N LEU A 384 -7.42 35.60 -27.11
CA LEU A 384 -7.60 34.69 -25.97
C LEU A 384 -8.83 35.12 -25.16
N PRO A 385 -9.66 34.16 -24.72
CA PRO A 385 -10.76 34.45 -23.80
C PRO A 385 -10.24 34.78 -22.39
N ASP A 386 -11.10 35.39 -21.57
CA ASP A 386 -10.77 35.76 -20.19
C ASP A 386 -10.40 34.53 -19.32
N ILE A 387 -11.05 33.39 -19.60
CA ILE A 387 -10.73 32.09 -19.01
C ILE A 387 -10.22 31.20 -20.14
N THR A 388 -8.93 30.90 -20.13
CA THR A 388 -8.33 30.06 -21.16
C THR A 388 -8.45 28.59 -20.79
N THR A 389 -9.16 27.82 -21.60
CA THR A 389 -9.29 26.36 -21.45
C THR A 389 -8.61 25.60 -22.58
N CYS A 390 -8.41 24.28 -22.43
CA CYS A 390 -7.77 23.46 -23.46
C CYS A 390 -8.58 23.30 -24.76
N SER A 391 -9.82 23.81 -24.85
CA SER A 391 -10.54 23.95 -26.12
C SER A 391 -10.15 25.21 -26.89
N ASP A 392 -9.64 26.22 -26.20
CA ASP A 392 -9.28 27.53 -26.76
C ASP A 392 -7.82 27.58 -27.22
N VAL A 393 -6.98 26.74 -26.62
CA VAL A 393 -5.53 26.69 -26.83
C VAL A 393 -5.04 25.25 -26.94
N LYS A 394 -3.83 25.06 -27.50
CA LYS A 394 -3.17 23.75 -27.55
C LYS A 394 -2.53 23.45 -26.20
N CYS A 395 -3.16 22.56 -25.44
CA CYS A 395 -2.61 22.04 -24.20
C CYS A 395 -1.63 20.88 -24.45
N ASP A 396 -0.68 20.73 -23.54
CA ASP A 396 0.22 19.59 -23.51
C ASP A 396 0.12 18.85 -22.17
N THR A 397 0.58 17.61 -22.12
CA THR A 397 0.41 16.72 -20.96
C THR A 397 1.69 16.03 -20.53
N ILE A 398 1.84 15.83 -19.22
CA ILE A 398 2.89 15.00 -18.61
C ILE A 398 2.22 13.92 -17.76
N THR A 399 2.58 12.66 -18.01
CA THR A 399 2.06 11.52 -17.26
C THR A 399 3.03 11.14 -16.15
N CYS A 400 2.51 11.06 -14.93
CA CYS A 400 3.21 10.60 -13.76
C CYS A 400 2.60 9.30 -13.23
N HIS A 401 3.45 8.39 -12.77
CA HIS A 401 3.06 7.16 -12.11
C HIS A 401 3.46 7.25 -10.64
N VAL A 402 2.49 6.96 -9.77
CA VAL A 402 2.70 6.89 -8.32
C VAL A 402 2.61 5.43 -7.91
N LYS A 403 3.67 4.92 -7.31
CA LYS A 403 3.74 3.56 -6.77
C LYS A 403 3.69 3.61 -5.25
N GLN A 404 3.00 2.66 -4.63
CA GLN A 404 2.90 2.50 -3.18
C GLN A 404 2.55 3.83 -2.49
N PHE A 405 1.43 4.43 -2.87
CA PHE A 405 0.99 5.68 -2.30
C PHE A 405 0.44 5.44 -0.88
N GLU A 406 1.36 5.50 0.08
CA GLU A 406 1.16 5.15 1.48
C GLU A 406 -0.01 5.90 2.14
N LYS A 407 -0.56 5.29 3.19
CA LYS A 407 -1.54 5.96 4.04
C LYS A 407 -0.91 7.20 4.69
N PHE A 408 -1.69 8.29 4.78
CA PHE A 408 -1.26 9.56 5.36
C PHE A 408 -0.03 10.20 4.69
N SER A 409 0.29 9.78 3.47
CA SER A 409 1.37 10.35 2.67
C SER A 409 0.86 11.39 1.67
N THR A 410 1.79 12.19 1.15
CA THR A 410 1.50 13.28 0.23
C THR A 410 2.47 13.26 -0.94
N VAL A 411 1.97 13.53 -2.13
CA VAL A 411 2.73 13.72 -3.36
C VAL A 411 2.45 15.12 -3.88
N VAL A 412 3.50 15.86 -4.22
CA VAL A 412 3.41 17.21 -4.75
C VAL A 412 3.96 17.24 -6.17
N VAL A 413 3.15 17.70 -7.11
CA VAL A 413 3.57 18.04 -8.47
C VAL A 413 3.76 19.54 -8.52
N SER A 414 5.02 19.98 -8.64
CA SER A 414 5.39 21.39 -8.76
C SER A 414 5.83 21.69 -10.19
N SER A 415 5.25 22.72 -10.77
CA SER A 415 5.48 23.12 -12.16
C SER A 415 5.76 24.62 -12.21
N SER A 416 6.88 25.01 -12.82
CA SER A 416 7.30 26.41 -12.93
C SER A 416 7.24 26.86 -14.38
N PHE A 417 6.62 28.01 -14.57
CA PHE A 417 6.26 28.57 -15.86
C PHE A 417 6.77 30.00 -16.06
N LYS A 418 7.02 30.33 -17.32
CA LYS A 418 7.11 31.69 -17.83
C LYS A 418 5.97 31.95 -18.80
N VAL A 419 5.57 33.21 -18.94
CA VAL A 419 4.53 33.61 -19.89
C VAL A 419 5.18 34.34 -21.05
N TRP A 420 4.81 33.96 -22.27
CA TRP A 420 5.23 34.65 -23.47
C TRP A 420 4.38 35.91 -23.67
N ILE A 421 4.91 37.07 -23.27
CA ILE A 421 4.19 38.34 -23.31
C ILE A 421 3.74 38.76 -24.72
N PRO A 422 4.53 38.57 -25.79
CA PRO A 422 4.09 38.94 -27.15
C PRO A 422 2.85 38.17 -27.61
N SER A 423 2.64 36.95 -27.12
CA SER A 423 1.44 36.15 -27.41
C SER A 423 0.17 36.72 -26.76
N LEU A 424 0.30 37.72 -25.89
CA LEU A 424 -0.79 38.42 -25.18
C LEU A 424 -1.01 39.84 -25.72
N ALA A 425 -0.77 40.10 -27.01
CA ALA A 425 -0.64 41.43 -27.61
C ALA A 425 -1.86 42.38 -27.50
N LYS A 426 -2.99 41.93 -26.94
CA LYS A 426 -4.22 42.73 -26.82
C LYS A 426 -4.22 43.70 -25.63
N PRO A 427 -4.73 44.94 -25.80
CA PRO A 427 -4.60 46.03 -24.81
C PRO A 427 -5.46 45.89 -23.53
N GLN A 428 -6.50 45.06 -23.51
CA GLN A 428 -7.37 44.85 -22.34
C GLN A 428 -7.45 43.37 -21.91
N LEU A 429 -6.41 42.58 -22.21
CA LEU A 429 -6.47 41.14 -21.97
C LEU A 429 -6.28 40.83 -20.48
N VAL A 430 -7.29 40.21 -19.87
CA VAL A 430 -7.19 39.54 -18.57
C VAL A 430 -7.41 38.07 -18.81
N SER A 431 -6.32 37.29 -18.94
CA SER A 431 -6.43 35.86 -19.18
C SER A 431 -6.06 35.06 -17.93
N ARG A 432 -6.90 34.09 -17.57
CA ARG A 432 -6.60 33.10 -16.53
C ARG A 432 -6.03 31.84 -17.15
N PHE A 433 -4.77 31.56 -16.83
CA PHE A 433 -4.12 30.30 -17.21
C PHE A 433 -4.18 29.32 -16.06
N SER A 434 -4.71 28.14 -16.35
CA SER A 434 -4.84 27.07 -15.35
C SER A 434 -4.08 25.83 -15.78
N SER A 435 -3.35 25.23 -14.85
CA SER A 435 -2.91 23.84 -15.00
C SER A 435 -3.87 22.90 -14.27
N LEU A 436 -4.04 21.71 -14.82
CA LEU A 436 -4.89 20.67 -14.27
C LEU A 436 -4.06 19.42 -13.97
N LEU A 437 -4.33 18.77 -12.86
CA LEU A 437 -3.77 17.48 -12.50
C LEU A 437 -4.92 16.50 -12.26
N ASN A 438 -5.07 15.52 -13.13
CA ASN A 438 -6.09 14.47 -13.01
C ASN A 438 -5.46 13.21 -12.41
N PHE A 439 -5.90 12.80 -11.23
CA PHE A 439 -5.47 11.60 -10.53
C PHE A 439 -6.49 10.46 -10.76
N SER A 440 -5.98 9.29 -11.12
CA SER A 440 -6.75 8.07 -11.32
C SER A 440 -6.06 6.86 -10.69
N TYR A 441 -6.87 5.89 -10.27
CA TYR A 441 -6.39 4.59 -9.79
C TYR A 441 -6.05 3.73 -11.01
N THR A 442 -4.87 3.09 -11.03
CA THR A 442 -4.44 2.25 -12.14
C THR A 442 -4.13 0.86 -11.61
N GLU A 443 -4.86 -0.18 -12.04
CA GLU A 443 -4.67 -1.57 -11.57
C GLU A 443 -4.77 -1.78 -10.04
N SER A 444 -5.23 -0.78 -9.29
CA SER A 444 -5.42 -0.87 -7.85
C SER A 444 -6.85 -1.26 -7.51
N PRO A 445 -7.09 -2.32 -6.72
CA PRO A 445 -8.42 -2.74 -6.27
C PRO A 445 -9.01 -1.81 -5.19
N ILE A 446 -9.13 -0.51 -5.47
CA ILE A 446 -9.68 0.47 -4.52
C ILE A 446 -11.21 0.45 -4.56
N TYR A 447 -11.84 0.53 -3.39
CA TYR A 447 -13.28 0.72 -3.25
C TYR A 447 -13.67 2.17 -3.52
N ASN A 448 -14.73 2.37 -4.31
CA ASN A 448 -15.26 3.68 -4.69
C ASN A 448 -14.22 4.59 -5.38
N GLN A 449 -13.82 4.19 -6.58
CA GLN A 449 -12.82 4.91 -7.38
C GLN A 449 -13.40 6.20 -7.94
N ALA A 450 -13.22 7.31 -7.22
CA ALA A 450 -13.55 8.64 -7.72
C ALA A 450 -12.32 9.26 -8.40
N ALA A 451 -12.50 9.83 -9.59
CA ALA A 451 -11.46 10.65 -10.21
C ALA A 451 -11.25 11.92 -9.39
N VAL A 452 -10.00 12.30 -9.18
CA VAL A 452 -9.65 13.50 -8.41
C VAL A 452 -8.96 14.49 -9.34
N ILE A 453 -9.57 15.67 -9.52
CA ILE A 453 -9.05 16.71 -10.42
C ILE A 453 -8.64 17.92 -9.59
N SER A 454 -7.38 18.32 -9.68
CA SER A 454 -6.81 19.48 -9.01
C SER A 454 -6.49 20.57 -10.02
N THR A 455 -6.91 21.81 -9.78
CA THR A 455 -6.72 22.95 -10.72
C THR A 455 -5.98 24.09 -10.04
N ALA A 456 -4.88 24.56 -10.62
CA ALA A 456 -4.13 25.72 -10.15
C ALA A 456 -4.22 26.81 -11.22
N THR A 457 -4.57 28.04 -10.83
CA THR A 457 -4.86 29.14 -11.76
C THR A 457 -4.04 30.37 -11.42
N THR A 458 -3.42 30.96 -12.44
CA THR A 458 -2.83 32.31 -12.38
C THR A 458 -3.59 33.25 -13.29
N GLN A 459 -3.89 34.44 -12.77
CA GLN A 459 -4.40 35.55 -13.57
C GLN A 459 -3.24 36.33 -14.19
N VAL A 460 -3.27 36.55 -15.50
CA VAL A 460 -2.28 37.37 -16.20
C VAL A 460 -2.99 38.55 -16.85
N SER A 461 -2.59 39.76 -16.49
CA SER A 461 -3.23 40.98 -16.94
C SER A 461 -2.20 42.03 -17.34
N ALA A 462 -2.53 42.81 -18.37
CA ALA A 462 -1.72 43.98 -18.72
C ALA A 462 -1.71 44.97 -17.54
N TYR A 463 -0.55 45.54 -17.24
CA TYR A 463 -0.44 46.62 -16.27
C TYR A 463 -1.19 47.84 -16.82
N SER A 464 -2.21 48.28 -16.08
CA SER A 464 -2.82 49.59 -16.27
C SER A 464 -2.33 50.50 -15.15
N PRO A 465 -1.85 51.72 -15.44
CA PRO A 465 -1.62 52.68 -14.37
C PRO A 465 -2.91 52.88 -13.57
N PRO A 466 -2.83 53.11 -12.25
CA PRO A 466 -3.99 53.48 -11.46
C PRO A 466 -4.64 54.69 -12.14
N VAL A 467 -5.93 54.59 -12.45
CA VAL A 467 -6.68 55.79 -12.81
C VAL A 467 -6.51 56.74 -11.63
N PRO A 468 -5.92 57.93 -11.80
CA PRO A 468 -5.83 58.88 -10.71
C PRO A 468 -7.24 59.04 -10.15
N PRO A 469 -7.43 59.04 -8.81
CA PRO A 469 -8.75 59.24 -8.24
C PRO A 469 -9.32 60.48 -8.93
N ASN A 470 -10.49 60.31 -9.57
CA ASN A 470 -11.17 61.43 -10.20
C ASN A 470 -11.21 62.52 -9.13
N ASP A 471 -10.56 63.65 -9.41
CA ASP A 471 -10.36 64.71 -8.45
C ASP A 471 -11.74 65.34 -8.21
N GLN A 472 -12.56 64.70 -7.39
CA GLN A 472 -13.82 65.21 -6.87
C GLN A 472 -13.55 66.27 -5.80
N SER A 473 -12.42 66.96 -5.89
CA SER A 473 -12.16 68.23 -5.22
C SER A 473 -12.83 69.41 -5.94
N GLN A 474 -13.89 69.17 -6.73
CA GLN A 474 -14.99 70.14 -6.76
C GLN A 474 -15.70 70.09 -5.40
N ALA A 475 -15.02 70.61 -4.37
CA ALA A 475 -15.69 71.06 -3.17
C ALA A 475 -16.82 71.97 -3.63
N ASN A 476 -18.07 71.56 -3.37
CA ASN A 476 -19.23 72.38 -3.67
C ASN A 476 -19.10 73.67 -2.87
N ILE A 477 -18.53 74.71 -3.48
CA ILE A 477 -18.31 76.02 -2.86
C ILE A 477 -19.63 76.56 -2.28
N GLY A 478 -20.78 76.18 -2.87
CA GLY A 478 -22.10 76.46 -2.32
C GLY A 478 -22.40 75.82 -0.96
N ALA A 479 -21.89 74.62 -0.66
CA ALA A 479 -22.05 73.99 0.65
C ALA A 479 -21.20 74.68 1.72
N ILE A 480 -20.01 75.16 1.36
CA ILE A 480 -19.13 75.92 2.27
C ILE A 480 -19.73 77.29 2.56
N ILE A 481 -20.19 78.02 1.53
CA ILE A 481 -20.89 79.29 1.70
C ILE A 481 -22.18 79.10 2.52
N GLY A 482 -22.94 78.03 2.26
CA GLY A 482 -24.14 77.68 3.04
C GLY A 482 -23.85 77.42 4.52
N ALA A 483 -22.75 76.72 4.83
CA ALA A 483 -22.33 76.47 6.21
C ALA A 483 -21.90 77.76 6.93
N ILE A 484 -21.20 78.67 6.24
CA ILE A 484 -20.78 79.96 6.80
C ILE A 484 -22.02 80.83 7.09
N VAL A 485 -22.95 80.95 6.14
CA VAL A 485 -24.17 81.75 6.31
C VAL A 485 -25.07 81.15 7.39
N GLY A 486 -25.25 79.82 7.41
CA GLY A 486 -26.01 79.13 8.46
C GLY A 486 -25.39 79.30 9.84
N GLY A 487 -24.05 79.21 9.93
CA GLY A 487 -23.30 79.43 11.16
C GLY A 487 -23.46 80.86 11.70
N ILE A 488 -23.41 81.88 10.83
CA ILE A 488 -23.60 83.28 11.22
C ILE A 488 -25.03 83.51 11.73
N ILE A 489 -26.04 82.98 11.04
CA ILE A 489 -27.45 83.10 11.46
C ILE A 489 -27.66 82.44 12.82
N LEU A 490 -27.10 81.24 13.03
CA LEU A 490 -27.15 80.55 14.30
C LEU A 490 -26.50 81.38 15.41
N LEU A 491 -25.32 81.95 15.15
CA LEU A 491 -24.59 82.78 16.12
C LEU A 491 -25.39 84.03 16.51
N ILE A 492 -26.03 84.71 15.55
CA ILE A 492 -26.93 85.86 15.79
C ILE A 492 -28.13 85.43 16.64
N THR A 493 -28.75 84.30 16.34
CA THR A 493 -29.89 83.82 17.16
C THR A 493 -29.47 83.50 18.60
N ILE A 494 -28.31 82.87 18.81
CA ILE A 494 -27.81 82.57 20.16
C ILE A 494 -27.49 83.86 20.92
N THR A 495 -26.87 84.86 20.27
CA THR A 495 -26.59 86.16 20.91
C THR A 495 -27.87 86.92 21.26
N LEU A 496 -28.90 86.89 20.41
CA LEU A 496 -30.21 87.48 20.74
C LEU A 496 -30.91 86.76 21.90
N ILE A 497 -30.83 85.43 21.95
CA ILE A 497 -31.37 84.64 23.07
C ILE A 497 -30.59 84.96 24.35
N MET A 498 -29.26 85.02 24.31
CA MET A 498 -28.44 85.39 25.46
C MET A 498 -28.66 86.84 25.92
N TRP A 499 -28.95 87.76 24.98
CA TRP A 499 -29.33 89.13 25.31
C TRP A 499 -30.69 89.18 26.00
N LYS A 500 -31.70 88.47 25.48
CA LYS A 500 -33.04 88.45 26.08
C LYS A 500 -33.09 87.65 27.40
N ALA A 501 -32.16 86.73 27.62
CA ALA A 501 -31.99 85.98 28.87
C ALA A 501 -31.13 86.71 29.92
N GLY A 502 -30.72 87.97 29.68
CA GLY A 502 -30.01 88.79 30.67
C GLY A 502 -28.55 88.39 30.92
N PHE A 503 -27.96 87.53 30.08
CA PHE A 503 -26.60 87.01 30.29
C PHE A 503 -25.51 88.08 30.10
N PHE A 504 -25.77 89.12 29.28
CA PHE A 504 -24.78 90.17 28.99
C PHE A 504 -24.83 91.40 29.92
N GLU A 505 -25.87 91.58 30.75
CA GLU A 505 -25.92 92.69 31.72
C GLU A 505 -24.95 92.49 32.92
N SER A 506 -24.51 91.26 33.18
CA SER A 506 -23.61 90.96 34.31
C SER A 506 -22.12 91.23 34.02
N LYS A 507 -21.64 91.03 32.79
CA LYS A 507 -20.20 91.19 32.46
C LYS A 507 -19.81 92.57 31.93
N TYR A 508 -20.69 93.29 31.23
CA TYR A 508 -20.39 94.68 30.80
C TYR A 508 -20.37 95.67 31.97
N ALA A 509 -21.18 95.44 33.02
CA ALA A 509 -21.11 96.23 34.24
C ALA A 509 -19.79 96.02 35.02
N ARG A 510 -19.23 94.79 35.00
CA ARG A 510 -17.96 94.47 35.65
C ARG A 510 -16.75 95.05 34.89
N MET A 511 -16.73 94.92 33.56
CA MET A 511 -15.67 95.54 32.73
C MET A 511 -15.72 97.08 32.73
N ARG A 512 -16.90 97.73 32.89
CA ARG A 512 -16.95 99.19 33.09
C ARG A 512 -16.39 99.64 34.45
N ARG A 513 -16.51 98.83 35.51
CA ARG A 513 -15.90 99.14 36.82
C ARG A 513 -14.38 98.97 36.76
N GLU A 514 -13.90 97.90 36.13
CA GLU A 514 -12.46 97.65 35.94
C GLU A 514 -11.80 98.71 35.02
N ALA A 515 -12.47 99.16 33.94
CA ALA A 515 -11.98 100.25 33.09
C ALA A 515 -12.09 101.67 33.71
N GLN A 516 -12.90 101.85 34.77
CA GLN A 516 -12.94 103.09 35.56
C GLN A 516 -11.88 103.10 36.68
N GLU A 517 -11.40 101.94 37.13
CA GLU A 517 -10.27 101.81 38.05
C GLU A 517 -8.92 101.97 37.33
N GLU A 518 -8.77 101.45 36.09
CA GLU A 518 -7.56 101.65 35.26
C GLU A 518 -7.36 103.09 34.77
N ASN A 519 -8.44 103.87 34.56
CA ASN A 519 -8.33 105.29 34.22
C ASN A 519 -8.09 106.20 35.44
N LYS A 520 -8.26 105.70 36.68
CA LYS A 520 -7.95 106.44 37.91
C LYS A 520 -6.50 106.21 38.38
N SER A 521 -5.88 105.09 38.03
CA SER A 521 -4.46 104.82 38.31
C SER A 521 -3.48 105.50 37.35
N ASN A 522 -3.91 105.95 36.18
CA ASN A 522 -3.08 106.65 35.19
C ASN A 522 -3.16 108.19 35.26
N GLN A 523 -3.84 108.76 36.28
CA GLN A 523 -3.96 110.22 36.46
C GLN A 523 -3.28 110.74 37.76
N ASP A 524 -2.79 109.85 38.63
CA ASP A 524 -2.10 110.20 39.90
C ASP A 524 -0.58 109.87 39.87
N THR A 525 0.03 109.68 38.69
CA THR A 525 1.50 109.48 38.53
C THR A 525 2.16 110.51 37.60
N GLU A 526 1.48 111.64 37.37
CA GLU A 526 2.00 112.76 36.57
C GLU A 526 1.84 114.11 37.32
N HIS A 527 2.13 114.14 38.64
CA HIS A 527 2.41 115.38 39.40
C HIS A 527 3.05 115.11 40.78
N SER A 528 4.37 114.83 40.78
CA SER A 528 5.36 115.19 41.82
C SER A 528 6.72 114.66 41.30
N ASP A 529 7.71 115.45 40.86
CA ASP A 529 8.48 116.53 41.51
C ASP A 529 8.18 116.89 42.97
#